data_AF-A0A1S1Y4E8-F1
#
_entry.id   AF-A0A1S1Y4E8-F1
#
_cell.length_a   1.000
_cell.length_b   1.000
_cell.length_c   1.000
_cell.angle_alpha   90.00
_cell.angle_beta   90.00
_cell.angle_gamma   90.00
#
_symmetry.space_group_name_H-M   'P 1'
#
loop_
_entity.id
_entity.type
_entity.pdbx_description
1 polymer ?
#
loop_
_entity_poly.entity_id
_entity_poly.type
_entity_poly.pdbx_seq_one_letter_code
_entity_poly.pdbx_strand_id
1 'polypeptide(L)'
;MSSFHLHPQLRQDCHEVGRFELGLLLMMNDSAYPWFILVPQRGGLTELYQLNDRDRSLWLAESCLLAETMTAMFRPDKLNVAAIGNLVPQLHIHHIARYRTDPAWPAPVWGKFPPQPYAGDQAERRIEQMRQALRGQLLD
;
A
#
# COMPACT_ATOMS: atom_id res chain seq x y z
N MET A 1 -20.11 3.57 15.75
CA MET A 1 -18.95 3.52 14.84
C MET A 1 -18.61 2.06 14.61
N SER A 2 -18.48 1.61 13.36
CA SER A 2 -18.12 0.23 13.08
C SER A 2 -16.65 -0.01 13.45
N SER A 3 -16.34 -1.14 14.07
CA SER A 3 -14.97 -1.54 14.39
C SER A 3 -14.19 -1.78 13.10
N PHE A 4 -12.91 -1.41 13.09
CA PHE A 4 -12.04 -1.71 11.96
C PHE A 4 -11.74 -3.21 11.91
N HIS A 5 -11.94 -3.81 10.73
CA HIS A 5 -11.47 -5.14 10.39
C HIS A 5 -10.89 -5.11 8.98
N LEU A 6 -9.68 -5.63 8.79
CA LEU A 6 -9.09 -5.74 7.45
C LEU A 6 -9.93 -6.70 6.60
N HIS A 7 -10.27 -6.27 5.38
CA HIS A 7 -11.05 -7.06 4.43
C HIS A 7 -10.35 -8.40 4.13
N PRO A 8 -11.08 -9.54 4.07
CA PRO A 8 -10.49 -10.86 3.88
C PRO A 8 -9.58 -10.96 2.65
N GLN A 9 -9.99 -10.36 1.52
CA GLN A 9 -9.18 -10.34 0.30
C GLN A 9 -7.84 -9.61 0.49
N LEU A 10 -7.83 -8.44 1.15
CA LEU A 10 -6.58 -7.72 1.44
C LEU A 10 -5.68 -8.52 2.38
N ARG A 11 -6.27 -9.22 3.37
CA ARG A 11 -5.51 -10.12 4.26
C ARG A 11 -4.91 -11.31 3.52
N GLN A 12 -5.61 -11.83 2.52
CA GLN A 12 -5.14 -12.96 1.72
C GLN A 12 -4.03 -12.55 0.74
N ASP A 13 -4.18 -11.39 0.11
CA ASP A 13 -3.31 -10.96 -0.99
C ASP A 13 -2.07 -10.18 -0.53
N CYS A 14 -2.01 -9.78 0.74
CA CYS A 14 -0.95 -8.90 1.25
C CYS A 14 -0.27 -9.44 2.52
N HIS A 15 0.96 -8.97 2.72
CA HIS A 15 1.70 -9.08 3.97
C HIS A 15 1.55 -7.79 4.78
N GLU A 16 1.38 -7.89 6.11
CA GLU A 16 1.34 -6.72 6.99
C GLU A 16 2.75 -6.17 7.22
N VAL A 17 2.95 -4.88 6.98
CA VAL A 17 4.23 -4.19 7.20
C VAL A 17 4.24 -3.49 8.55
N GLY A 18 3.24 -2.67 8.84
CA GLY A 18 3.18 -1.90 10.09
C GLY A 18 2.01 -0.93 10.09
N ARG A 19 1.94 -0.07 11.10
CA ARG A 19 0.82 0.86 11.28
C ARG A 19 1.33 2.28 11.43
N PHE A 20 0.71 3.23 10.75
CA PHE A 20 0.81 4.65 11.04
C PHE A 20 -0.28 5.05 12.05
N GLU A 21 -0.46 6.35 12.31
CA GLU A 21 -1.53 6.85 13.18
C GLU A 21 -2.93 6.47 12.65
N LEU A 22 -3.14 6.59 11.34
CA LEU A 22 -4.39 6.27 10.67
C LEU A 22 -4.29 4.98 9.86
N GLY A 23 -3.24 4.82 9.05
CA GLY A 23 -3.13 3.76 8.05
C GLY A 23 -2.48 2.47 8.54
N LEU A 24 -3.09 1.33 8.23
CA LEU A 24 -2.41 0.04 8.16
C LEU A 24 -1.64 -0.04 6.84
N LEU A 25 -0.32 -0.24 6.91
CA LEU A 25 0.55 -0.43 5.76
C LEU A 25 0.67 -1.92 5.44
N LEU A 26 0.30 -2.26 4.21
CA LEU A 26 0.37 -3.59 3.63
C LEU A 26 1.34 -3.61 2.45
N MET A 27 1.92 -4.77 2.18
CA MET A 27 2.70 -5.05 0.98
C MET A 27 1.95 -6.09 0.15
N MET A 28 1.60 -5.76 -1.09
CA MET A 28 0.95 -6.70 -2.01
C MET A 28 1.89 -7.88 -2.28
N ASN A 29 1.36 -9.12 -2.26
CA ASN A 29 2.12 -10.34 -2.53
C ASN A 29 2.34 -10.56 -4.04
N ASP A 30 2.83 -9.52 -4.71
CA ASP A 30 3.24 -9.54 -6.10
C ASP A 30 4.64 -8.94 -6.22
N SER A 31 5.64 -9.80 -6.35
CA SER A 31 7.06 -9.48 -6.43
C SER A 31 7.48 -8.84 -7.75
N ALA A 32 6.59 -8.82 -8.76
CA ALA A 32 6.85 -8.16 -10.04
C ALA A 32 7.02 -6.63 -9.90
N TYR A 33 6.49 -6.03 -8.82
CA TYR A 33 6.55 -4.59 -8.57
C TYR A 33 6.74 -4.31 -7.06
N PRO A 34 7.53 -3.30 -6.65
CA PRO A 34 7.44 -2.79 -5.29
C PRO A 34 6.08 -2.11 -5.08
N TRP A 35 5.16 -2.80 -4.41
CA TRP A 35 3.76 -2.43 -4.30
C TRP A 35 3.29 -2.46 -2.84
N PHE A 36 2.97 -1.29 -2.32
CA PHE A 36 2.45 -1.08 -0.98
C PHE A 36 1.02 -0.52 -1.03
N ILE A 37 0.25 -0.78 0.02
CA ILE A 37 -1.15 -0.38 0.14
C ILE A 37 -1.38 0.20 1.52
N LEU A 38 -1.98 1.38 1.60
CA LEU A 38 -2.48 1.93 2.85
C LEU A 38 -3.98 1.63 2.98
N VAL A 39 -4.40 1.27 4.18
CA VAL A 39 -5.81 1.05 4.56
C VAL A 39 -6.11 1.87 5.81
N PRO A 40 -7.01 2.86 5.80
CA PRO A 40 -7.28 3.64 6.99
C PRO A 40 -8.02 2.77 8.02
N GLN A 41 -7.56 2.82 9.27
CA GLN A 41 -8.11 2.04 10.37
C GLN A 41 -9.40 2.66 10.93
N ARG A 42 -10.41 2.74 10.06
CA ARG A 42 -11.76 3.25 10.33
C ARG A 42 -12.77 2.27 9.71
N GLY A 43 -13.78 1.86 10.47
CA GLY A 43 -14.77 0.90 9.98
C GLY A 43 -15.77 1.55 9.01
N GLY A 44 -16.15 0.81 7.96
CA GLY A 44 -17.21 1.18 7.02
C GLY A 44 -16.85 2.22 5.97
N LEU A 45 -15.56 2.57 5.82
CA LEU A 45 -15.13 3.48 4.76
C LEU A 45 -14.93 2.74 3.44
N THR A 46 -15.49 3.30 2.38
CA THR A 46 -15.31 2.86 1.00
C THR A 46 -14.63 3.91 0.13
N GLU A 47 -14.76 5.20 0.48
CA GLU A 47 -14.29 6.31 -0.34
C GLU A 47 -13.55 7.36 0.49
N LEU A 48 -12.57 8.06 -0.11
CA LEU A 48 -11.78 9.08 0.58
C LEU A 48 -12.63 10.23 1.14
N TYR A 49 -13.70 10.62 0.44
CA TYR A 49 -14.53 11.75 0.88
C TYR A 49 -15.31 11.45 2.18
N GLN A 50 -15.41 10.18 2.58
CA GLN A 50 -16.08 9.75 3.80
C GLN A 50 -15.19 9.94 5.05
N LEU A 51 -13.89 10.18 4.87
CA LEU A 51 -13.00 10.60 5.95
C LEU A 51 -13.39 12.00 6.44
N ASN A 52 -13.36 12.19 7.77
CA ASN A 52 -13.42 13.52 8.38
C ASN A 52 -12.14 14.31 8.04
N ASP A 53 -12.16 15.63 8.27
CA ASP A 53 -11.07 16.53 7.84
C ASP A 53 -9.71 16.21 8.49
N ARG A 54 -9.72 15.79 9.77
CA ARG A 54 -8.49 15.37 10.46
C ARG A 54 -7.91 14.11 9.80
N ASP A 55 -8.74 13.08 9.65
CA ASP A 55 -8.30 11.80 9.07
C ASP A 55 -7.89 11.99 7.60
N ARG A 56 -8.54 12.89 6.84
CA ARG A 56 -8.13 13.20 5.47
C ARG A 56 -6.76 13.86 5.40
N SER A 57 -6.44 14.73 6.36
CA SER A 57 -5.13 15.38 6.45
C SER A 57 -4.04 14.38 6.83
N LEU A 58 -4.30 13.52 7.81
CA LEU A 58 -3.40 12.42 8.19
C LEU A 58 -3.18 11.43 7.04
N TRP A 59 -4.26 11.06 6.35
CA TRP A 59 -4.22 10.16 5.20
C TRP A 59 -3.32 10.68 4.09
N LEU A 60 -3.44 11.97 3.75
CA LEU A 60 -2.59 12.59 2.74
C LEU A 60 -1.13 12.61 3.20
N ALA A 61 -0.86 12.97 4.45
CA ALA A 61 0.50 13.00 5.00
C ALA A 61 1.16 11.62 4.98
N GLU A 62 0.47 10.57 5.43
CA GLU A 62 0.96 9.18 5.41
C GLU A 62 1.19 8.68 3.98
N SER A 63 0.27 8.98 3.06
CA SER A 63 0.38 8.63 1.64
C SER A 63 1.58 9.30 0.97
N CYS A 64 1.82 10.59 1.27
CA CYS A 64 2.98 11.33 0.77
C CYS A 64 4.29 10.80 1.36
N LEU A 65 4.35 10.55 2.67
CA LEU A 65 5.52 9.97 3.35
C LEU A 65 5.90 8.61 2.74
N LEU A 66 4.91 7.73 2.52
CA LEU A 66 5.14 6.44 1.89
C LEU A 66 5.65 6.62 0.46
N ALA A 67 5.05 7.52 -0.32
CA ALA A 67 5.49 7.81 -1.69
C ALA A 67 6.96 8.28 -1.75
N GLU A 68 7.34 9.23 -0.90
CA GLU A 68 8.71 9.74 -0.80
C GLU A 68 9.69 8.65 -0.39
N THR A 69 9.32 7.85 0.62
CA THR A 69 10.11 6.71 1.10
C THR A 69 10.33 5.69 -0.02
N MET A 70 9.26 5.30 -0.72
CA MET A 70 9.35 4.38 -1.85
C MET A 70 10.21 4.95 -2.98
N THR A 71 10.10 6.24 -3.29
CA THR A 71 10.94 6.87 -4.31
C THR A 71 12.42 6.86 -3.92
N ALA A 72 12.75 7.14 -2.65
CA ALA A 72 14.12 7.10 -2.15
C ALA A 72 14.71 5.68 -2.19
N MET A 73 13.93 4.68 -1.76
CA MET A 73 14.36 3.28 -1.67
C MET A 73 14.47 2.61 -3.05
N PHE A 74 13.45 2.77 -3.89
CA PHE A 74 13.30 1.98 -5.12
C PHE A 74 13.74 2.72 -6.38
N ARG A 75 13.91 4.06 -6.31
CA ARG A 75 14.28 4.92 -7.44
C ARG A 75 13.48 4.60 -8.73
N PRO A 76 12.14 4.56 -8.67
CA PRO A 76 11.34 4.22 -9.83
C PRO A 76 11.42 5.31 -10.91
N ASP A 77 11.20 4.92 -12.17
CA ASP A 77 10.95 5.88 -13.26
C ASP A 77 9.67 6.69 -13.01
N LYS A 78 8.67 6.07 -12.37
CA LYS A 78 7.42 6.71 -11.98
C LYS A 78 6.78 6.02 -10.77
N LEU A 79 6.15 6.79 -9.88
CA LEU A 79 5.24 6.23 -8.88
C LEU A 79 3.79 6.28 -9.40
N ASN A 80 3.05 5.18 -9.31
CA ASN A 80 1.60 5.15 -9.50
C ASN A 80 0.91 5.15 -8.13
N VAL A 81 -0.05 6.05 -7.95
CA VAL A 81 -0.85 6.16 -6.73
C VAL A 81 -2.32 6.18 -7.12
N ALA A 82 -3.13 5.28 -6.58
CA ALA A 82 -4.55 5.21 -6.91
C ALA A 82 -5.36 4.59 -5.79
N ALA A 83 -6.49 5.21 -5.46
CA ALA A 83 -7.57 4.58 -4.73
C ALA A 83 -8.59 4.07 -5.74
N ILE A 84 -8.66 2.75 -5.87
CA ILE A 84 -9.70 2.04 -6.63
C ILE A 84 -10.53 1.29 -5.57
N GLY A 85 -11.36 0.32 -5.95
CA GLY A 85 -12.18 -0.41 -4.99
C GLY A 85 -13.33 -1.20 -5.58
N ASN A 86 -13.35 -1.40 -6.90
CA ASN A 86 -14.50 -2.01 -7.60
C ASN A 86 -14.88 -3.39 -7.05
N LEU A 87 -13.90 -4.20 -6.61
CA LEU A 87 -14.12 -5.54 -6.05
C LEU A 87 -13.98 -5.58 -4.52
N VAL A 88 -13.02 -4.84 -3.97
CA VAL A 88 -12.80 -4.73 -2.52
C VAL A 88 -13.31 -3.36 -2.07
N PRO A 89 -14.49 -3.29 -1.42
CA PRO A 89 -15.12 -2.01 -1.12
C PRO A 89 -14.45 -1.27 0.03
N GLN A 90 -13.65 -1.93 0.87
CA GLN A 90 -12.93 -1.26 1.95
C GLN A 90 -11.93 -0.27 1.34
N LEU A 91 -11.99 0.99 1.77
CA LEU A 91 -11.09 2.04 1.31
C LEU A 91 -9.63 1.61 1.45
N HIS A 92 -8.89 1.67 0.35
CA HIS A 92 -7.45 1.46 0.31
C HIS A 92 -6.83 2.28 -0.83
N ILE A 93 -5.56 2.62 -0.70
CA ILE A 93 -4.80 3.33 -1.74
C ILE A 93 -3.54 2.55 -2.05
N HIS A 94 -3.27 2.36 -3.34
CA HIS A 94 -2.09 1.67 -3.83
C HIS A 94 -0.96 2.66 -4.08
N HIS A 95 0.27 2.26 -3.76
CA HIS A 95 1.51 2.94 -4.09
C HIS A 95 2.44 1.95 -4.77
N ILE A 96 2.80 2.22 -6.03
CA ILE A 96 3.48 1.26 -6.90
C ILE A 96 4.68 1.93 -7.57
N ALA A 97 5.87 1.40 -7.30
CA ALA A 97 7.10 1.79 -7.99
C ALA A 97 7.11 1.17 -9.40
N ARG A 98 7.14 2.01 -10.44
CA ARG A 98 7.11 1.60 -11.85
C ARG A 98 8.44 1.86 -12.54
N TYR A 99 8.76 0.98 -13.49
CA TYR A 99 9.97 1.05 -14.29
C TYR A 99 9.63 0.87 -15.77
N ARG A 100 10.38 1.49 -16.67
CA ARG A 100 10.24 1.29 -18.12
C ARG A 100 10.45 -0.17 -18.54
N THR A 101 11.12 -0.95 -17.68
CA THR A 101 11.40 -2.36 -17.86
C THR A 101 10.42 -3.28 -17.11
N ASP A 102 9.48 -2.73 -16.35
CA ASP A 102 8.50 -3.57 -15.65
C ASP A 102 7.52 -4.22 -16.62
N PRO A 103 6.96 -5.41 -16.31
CA PRO A 103 6.17 -6.18 -17.27
C PRO A 103 4.96 -5.44 -17.84
N ALA A 104 4.37 -4.52 -17.07
CA ALA A 104 3.16 -3.82 -17.46
C ALA A 104 3.41 -2.45 -18.12
N TRP A 105 4.64 -1.93 -18.14
CA TRP A 105 4.91 -0.60 -18.70
C TRP A 105 4.54 -0.49 -20.18
N PRO A 106 3.88 0.61 -20.64
CA PRO A 106 3.42 1.80 -19.89
C PRO A 106 1.98 1.68 -19.35
N ALA A 107 1.36 0.50 -19.42
CA ALA A 107 -0.01 0.28 -18.96
C ALA A 107 -0.11 0.23 -17.41
N PRO A 108 -1.32 0.39 -16.86
CA PRO A 108 -1.59 0.11 -15.44
C PRO A 108 -1.32 -1.37 -15.10
N VAL A 109 -0.91 -1.64 -13.86
CA VAL A 109 -0.58 -3.02 -13.42
C VAL A 109 -1.82 -3.87 -13.14
N TRP A 110 -2.94 -3.26 -12.75
CA TRP A 110 -4.12 -3.95 -12.26
C TRP A 110 -4.71 -4.90 -13.31
N GLY A 111 -4.71 -6.20 -13.02
CA GLY A 111 -5.28 -7.25 -13.86
C GLY A 111 -4.53 -7.51 -15.17
N LYS A 112 -3.34 -6.92 -15.37
CA LYS A 112 -2.58 -7.09 -16.62
C LYS A 112 -1.91 -8.46 -16.70
N PHE A 113 -1.34 -8.92 -15.60
CA PHE A 113 -0.70 -10.22 -15.45
C PHE A 113 -1.08 -10.86 -14.11
N PRO A 114 -1.02 -12.20 -13.98
CA PRO A 114 -1.17 -12.86 -12.69
C PRO A 114 -0.10 -12.40 -11.69
N PRO A 115 -0.44 -12.25 -10.40
CA PRO A 115 0.53 -11.87 -9.37
C PRO A 115 1.60 -12.95 -9.20
N GLN A 116 2.83 -12.53 -8.91
CA GLN A 116 3.96 -13.42 -8.65
C GLN A 116 4.31 -13.38 -7.15
N PRO A 117 3.93 -14.39 -6.34
CA PRO A 117 4.25 -14.38 -4.91
C PRO A 117 5.74 -14.24 -4.65
N TYR A 118 6.09 -13.56 -3.56
CA TYR A 118 7.47 -13.52 -3.07
C TYR A 118 7.94 -14.95 -2.70
N ALA A 119 9.19 -15.29 -3.04
CA ALA A 119 9.75 -16.62 -2.80
C ALA A 119 10.75 -16.61 -1.62
N GLY A 120 10.81 -17.71 -0.86
CA GLY A 120 11.74 -17.84 0.26
C GLY A 120 11.53 -16.74 1.30
N ASP A 121 12.62 -16.05 1.68
CA ASP A 121 12.61 -14.97 2.66
C ASP A 121 12.53 -13.55 2.04
N GLN A 122 12.20 -13.46 0.74
CA GLN A 122 12.17 -12.18 0.03
C GLN A 122 11.11 -11.23 0.58
N ALA A 123 9.97 -11.76 1.02
CA ALA A 123 8.89 -10.96 1.60
C ALA A 123 9.35 -10.33 2.91
N GLU A 124 9.91 -11.14 3.82
CA GLU A 124 10.39 -10.71 5.13
C GLU A 124 11.50 -9.66 4.99
N ARG A 125 12.46 -9.88 4.08
CA ARG A 125 13.52 -8.91 3.80
C ARG A 125 12.96 -7.59 3.28
N ARG A 126 11.96 -7.62 2.40
CA ARG A 126 11.33 -6.41 1.86
C ARG A 126 10.55 -5.65 2.94
N ILE A 127 9.81 -6.38 3.78
CA ILE A 127 9.08 -5.82 4.91
C ILE A 127 10.05 -5.13 5.88
N GLU A 128 11.15 -5.79 6.22
CA GLU A 128 12.15 -5.24 7.14
C GLU A 128 12.83 -3.99 6.56
N GLN A 129 13.19 -4.00 5.27
CA GLN A 129 13.72 -2.81 4.60
C GLN A 129 12.75 -1.62 4.68
N MET A 130 11.45 -1.86 4.48
CA MET A 130 10.44 -0.81 4.57
C MET A 130 10.26 -0.32 6.01
N ARG A 131 10.23 -1.22 6.99
CA ARG A 131 10.18 -0.86 8.42
C ARG A 131 11.36 0.01 8.84
N GLN A 132 12.56 -0.36 8.40
CA GLN A 132 13.77 0.41 8.67
C GLN A 132 13.71 1.81 8.04
N ALA A 133 13.23 1.92 6.80
CA ALA A 133 13.08 3.21 6.13
C ALA A 133 12.01 4.11 6.76
N LEU A 134 10.98 3.51 7.37
CA LEU A 134 9.89 4.20 8.07
C LEU A 134 10.09 4.23 9.60
N ARG A 135 11.31 4.00 10.08
CA ARG A 135 11.59 3.94 11.52
C ARG A 135 11.21 5.25 12.20
N GLY A 136 10.46 5.15 13.31
CA GLY A 136 9.95 6.32 14.05
C GLY A 136 8.70 6.96 13.44
N GLN A 137 8.20 6.45 12.31
CA GLN A 137 6.93 6.85 11.71
C GLN A 137 5.85 5.77 11.89
N LEU A 138 6.25 4.50 11.96
CA LEU A 138 5.37 3.39 12.30
C LEU A 138 5.19 3.31 13.83
N LEU A 139 3.97 3.01 14.25
CA LEU A 139 3.62 2.60 15.60
C LEU A 139 4.09 1.16 15.80
N ASP A 140 4.85 0.94 16.88
CA ASP A 140 5.39 -0.37 17.29
C ASP A 140 4.30 -1.43 17.53
#